data_AF-A0A2N5X234-F1
#
_entry.id   AF-A0A2N5X234-F1
#
_cell.length_a   1.000
_cell.length_b   1.000
_cell.length_c   1.000
_cell.angle_alpha   90.00
_cell.angle_beta   90.00
_cell.angle_gamma   90.00
#
_symmetry.space_group_name_H-M   'P 1'
#
loop_
_entity.id
_entity.type
_entity.pdbx_description
1 polymer ?
#
loop_
_entity_poly.entity_id
_entity_poly.type
_entity_poly.pdbx_seq_one_letter_code
_entity_poly.pdbx_strand_id
1 'polypeptide(L)'
;MPLPPDHNLRQFLLFAFALILPCFALWTLAAGAIAMPAVGLADMILHTAYPQIVDGVVFHGKDVVLMTQFGELNGRPVPPGQSEYRLAFAINPGILSYSLPFYATLYFATPGKRGVISFVSGVLVLYPLILVGILSVCMKELMINLGGQFMEQPGVFVPNGTVIALFYQLNVLIVPSVAPICLWAWQSRDTELIRGLLKLLPATEHTPADRFRD
;
A
#
# COMPACT_ATOMS: atom_id res chain seq x y z
N MET A 1 -22.02 5.24 -38.29
CA MET A 1 -22.18 6.42 -37.40
C MET A 1 -20.94 6.46 -36.50
N PRO A 2 -20.02 7.42 -36.67
CA PRO A 2 -18.86 7.51 -35.79
C PRO A 2 -19.32 8.00 -34.41
N LEU A 3 -18.86 7.34 -33.34
CA LEU A 3 -19.14 7.73 -31.96
C LEU A 3 -18.69 9.19 -31.75
N PRO A 4 -19.48 10.04 -31.07
CA PRO A 4 -19.00 11.37 -30.69
C PRO A 4 -17.70 11.22 -29.89
N PRO A 5 -16.66 12.02 -30.19
CA PRO A 5 -15.39 11.88 -29.50
C PRO A 5 -15.59 12.25 -28.03
N ASP A 6 -15.37 11.29 -27.12
CA ASP A 6 -15.29 11.53 -25.69
C ASP A 6 -14.01 12.32 -25.36
N HIS A 7 -14.00 13.60 -25.77
CA HIS A 7 -12.88 14.52 -25.65
C HIS A 7 -12.37 14.60 -24.20
N ASN A 8 -13.30 14.54 -23.24
CA ASN A 8 -13.03 14.55 -21.82
C ASN A 8 -12.22 13.33 -21.35
N LEU A 9 -12.50 12.13 -21.88
CA LEU A 9 -11.78 10.91 -21.51
C LEU A 9 -10.37 10.89 -22.10
N ARG A 10 -10.24 11.23 -23.39
CA ARG A 10 -8.92 11.32 -24.04
C ARG A 10 -8.03 12.35 -23.36
N GLN A 11 -8.57 13.53 -23.06
CA GLN A 11 -7.84 14.58 -22.36
C GLN A 11 -7.42 14.13 -20.95
N PHE A 12 -8.32 13.50 -20.20
CA PHE A 12 -8.00 12.91 -18.90
C PHE A 12 -6.85 11.90 -18.99
N LEU A 13 -6.91 10.94 -19.91
CA LEU A 13 -5.89 9.90 -20.04
C LEU A 13 -4.52 10.48 -20.41
N LEU A 14 -4.49 11.42 -21.36
CA LEU A 14 -3.25 12.10 -21.76
C LEU A 14 -2.66 12.90 -20.61
N PHE A 15 -3.50 13.62 -19.86
CA PHE A 15 -3.04 14.44 -18.76
C PHE A 15 -2.62 13.61 -17.55
N ALA A 16 -3.34 12.52 -17.24
CA ALA A 16 -2.93 11.53 -16.26
C ALA A 16 -1.57 10.94 -16.63
N PHE A 17 -1.39 10.50 -17.87
CA PHE A 17 -0.11 9.96 -18.34
C PHE A 17 1.03 10.97 -18.20
N ALA A 18 0.80 12.23 -18.56
CA ALA A 18 1.78 13.31 -18.37
C ALA A 18 2.08 13.59 -16.89
N LEU A 19 1.10 13.46 -16.00
CA LEU A 19 1.23 13.70 -14.56
C LEU A 19 1.90 12.54 -13.80
N ILE A 20 1.91 11.32 -14.34
CA ILE A 20 2.60 10.18 -13.71
C ILE A 20 4.06 10.55 -13.41
N LEU A 21 4.78 11.06 -14.42
CA LEU A 21 6.21 11.35 -14.29
C LEU A 21 6.54 12.36 -13.17
N PRO A 22 5.96 13.58 -13.14
CA PRO A 22 6.22 14.53 -12.06
C PRO A 22 5.69 14.06 -10.70
N CYS A 23 4.52 13.40 -10.63
CA CYS A 23 4.00 12.89 -9.35
C CYS A 23 4.92 11.84 -8.74
N PHE A 24 5.38 10.87 -9.55
CA PHE A 24 6.32 9.86 -9.08
C PHE A 24 7.70 10.46 -8.77
N ALA A 25 8.19 11.42 -9.55
CA ALA A 25 9.47 12.09 -9.27
C ALA A 25 9.44 12.89 -7.96
N LEU A 26 8.35 13.61 -7.68
CA LEU A 26 8.18 14.30 -6.39
C LEU A 26 8.08 13.30 -5.23
N TRP A 27 7.35 12.20 -5.44
CA TRP A 27 7.22 11.17 -4.43
C TRP A 27 8.54 10.46 -4.14
N THR A 28 9.38 10.12 -5.12
CA THR A 28 10.66 9.44 -4.86
C THR A 28 11.58 10.27 -3.97
N LEU A 29 11.51 11.60 -4.05
CA LEU A 29 12.25 12.51 -3.18
C LEU A 29 11.65 12.61 -1.77
N ALA A 30 10.33 12.50 -1.65
CA ALA A 30 9.60 12.71 -0.40
C ALA A 30 9.17 11.41 0.32
N ALA A 31 9.33 10.24 -0.31
CA ALA A 31 8.74 8.97 0.15
C ALA A 31 9.14 8.62 1.58
N GLY A 32 10.41 8.81 1.94
CA GLY A 32 10.90 8.59 3.30
C GLY A 32 10.18 9.47 4.32
N ALA A 33 10.13 10.79 4.06
CA ALA A 33 9.46 11.74 4.94
C ALA A 33 7.95 11.48 5.07
N ILE A 34 7.29 11.09 3.97
CA ILE A 34 5.87 10.76 3.97
C ILE A 34 5.59 9.49 4.79
N ALA A 35 6.49 8.51 4.74
CA ALA A 35 6.36 7.26 5.48
C ALA A 35 6.67 7.40 6.98
N MET A 36 7.37 8.46 7.41
CA MET A 36 7.85 8.62 8.79
C MET A 36 6.78 8.40 9.87
N PRO A 37 5.61 9.08 9.84
CA PRO A 37 4.59 8.84 10.86
C PRO A 37 4.06 7.41 10.88
N ALA A 38 3.87 6.78 9.72
CA ALA A 38 3.43 5.39 9.62
C ALA A 38 4.50 4.42 10.16
N VAL A 39 5.78 4.69 9.92
CA VAL A 39 6.88 3.91 10.49
C VAL A 39 6.92 4.04 12.01
N GLY A 40 6.79 5.26 12.56
CA GLY A 40 6.77 5.47 14.01
C GLY A 40 5.56 4.80 14.69
N LEU A 41 4.40 4.79 14.03
CA LEU A 41 3.23 4.04 14.52
C LEU A 41 3.45 2.52 14.42
N ALA A 42 4.08 2.04 13.33
CA ALA A 42 4.40 0.64 13.18
C ALA A 42 5.40 0.16 14.24
N ASP A 43 6.42 0.97 14.53
CA ASP A 43 7.37 0.77 15.64
C ASP A 43 6.63 0.60 16.96
N MET A 44 5.79 1.58 17.34
CA MET A 44 5.02 1.54 18.57
C MET A 44 4.15 0.29 18.69
N ILE A 45 3.45 -0.09 17.61
CA ILE A 45 2.59 -1.28 17.57
C ILE A 45 3.42 -2.56 17.71
N LEU A 46 4.50 -2.71 16.94
CA LEU A 46 5.32 -3.93 16.93
C LEU A 46 6.14 -4.10 18.20
N HIS A 47 6.72 -3.02 18.72
CA HIS A 47 7.45 -3.03 19.98
C HIS A 47 6.52 -3.42 21.15
N THR A 48 5.27 -2.93 21.13
CA THR A 48 4.28 -3.30 22.16
C THR A 48 3.78 -4.73 21.99
N ALA A 49 3.55 -5.18 20.75
CA ALA A 49 3.02 -6.51 20.48
C ALA A 49 4.08 -7.62 20.66
N TYR A 50 5.34 -7.34 20.34
CA TYR A 50 6.44 -8.31 20.31
C TYR A 50 7.71 -7.80 21.01
N PRO A 51 7.64 -7.38 22.29
CA PRO A 51 8.73 -6.69 22.98
C PRO A 51 10.01 -7.53 23.16
N GLN A 52 9.88 -8.87 23.11
CA GLN A 52 11.02 -9.79 23.25
C GLN A 52 11.73 -10.06 21.92
N ILE A 53 11.11 -9.71 20.80
CA ILE A 53 11.61 -9.98 19.45
C ILE A 53 12.03 -8.69 18.76
N VAL A 54 11.20 -7.66 18.86
CA VAL A 54 11.37 -6.38 18.16
C VAL A 54 12.03 -5.39 19.11
N ASP A 55 13.17 -4.85 18.68
CA ASP A 55 13.83 -3.76 19.36
C ASP A 55 13.27 -2.41 18.88
N GLY A 56 13.06 -2.28 17.57
CA GLY A 56 12.33 -1.16 17.00
C GLY A 56 12.28 -1.17 15.48
N VAL A 57 11.52 -0.24 14.92
CA VAL A 57 11.47 0.05 13.48
C VAL A 57 11.89 1.50 13.27
N VAL A 58 13.12 1.69 12.80
CA VAL A 58 13.77 3.01 12.76
C VAL A 58 14.23 3.36 11.36
N PHE A 59 14.42 4.65 11.10
CA PHE A 59 15.12 5.11 9.90
C PHE A 59 16.63 5.01 10.12
N HIS A 60 17.31 4.39 9.18
CA HIS A 60 18.77 4.39 9.10
C HIS A 60 19.18 5.10 7.80
N GLY A 61 19.40 6.42 7.89
CA GLY A 61 19.62 7.26 6.73
C GLY A 61 18.34 7.42 5.89
N LYS A 62 18.32 6.83 4.69
CA LYS A 62 17.15 6.87 3.78
C LYS A 62 16.29 5.61 3.86
N ASP A 63 16.80 4.56 4.50
CA ASP A 63 16.14 3.26 4.57
C ASP A 63 15.43 3.09 5.91
N VAL A 64 14.38 2.27 5.93
CA VAL A 64 13.74 1.83 7.17
C VAL A 64 14.32 0.48 7.53
N VAL A 65 14.63 0.28 8.80
CA VAL A 65 15.21 -0.96 9.30
C VAL A 65 14.40 -1.46 10.49
N LEU A 66 13.97 -2.71 10.41
CA LEU A 66 13.38 -3.46 11.53
C LEU A 66 14.51 -4.10 12.32
N MET A 67 14.78 -3.56 13.52
CA MET A 67 15.77 -4.06 14.44
C MET A 67 15.15 -5.10 15.36
N THR A 68 15.86 -6.21 15.55
CA THR A 68 15.43 -7.29 16.44
C THR A 68 16.31 -7.35 17.69
N GLN A 69 15.80 -8.01 18.74
CA GLN A 69 16.57 -8.32 19.95
C GLN A 69 17.59 -9.45 19.72
N PHE A 70 17.57 -10.11 18.56
CA PHE A 70 18.52 -11.15 18.20
C PHE A 70 19.75 -10.54 17.54
N GLY A 71 20.87 -11.22 17.67
CA GLY A 71 22.05 -10.99 16.84
C GLY A 71 22.15 -12.02 15.73
N GLU A 72 23.27 -11.98 15.01
CA GLU A 72 23.54 -12.86 13.88
C GLU A 72 24.89 -13.55 14.12
N LEU A 73 24.91 -14.88 14.04
CA LEU A 73 26.14 -15.65 14.05
C LEU A 73 26.06 -16.78 13.00
N ASN A 74 26.94 -16.74 12.00
CA ASN A 74 27.06 -17.75 10.92
C ASN A 74 25.76 -17.96 10.10
N GLY A 75 25.09 -16.89 9.73
CA GLY A 75 23.81 -16.85 9.01
C GLY A 75 22.59 -17.24 9.83
N ARG A 76 22.68 -17.26 11.17
CA ARG A 76 21.59 -17.71 12.06
C ARG A 76 21.29 -16.69 13.15
N PRO A 77 19.99 -16.47 13.48
CA PRO A 77 19.62 -15.57 14.56
C PRO A 77 19.98 -16.20 15.92
N VAL A 78 20.73 -15.46 16.72
CA VAL A 78 21.22 -15.88 18.05
C VAL A 78 20.76 -14.91 19.15
N PRO A 79 20.64 -15.35 20.42
CA PRO A 79 20.28 -14.46 21.52
C PRO A 79 21.28 -13.28 21.70
N PRO A 80 20.85 -12.15 22.30
CA PRO A 80 21.61 -10.89 22.41
C PRO A 80 22.94 -10.94 23.21
N GLY A 81 23.38 -12.11 23.67
CA GLY A 81 24.68 -12.32 24.34
C GLY A 81 25.69 -13.13 23.51
N GLN A 82 25.31 -13.61 22.32
CA GLN A 82 26.16 -14.44 21.47
C GLN A 82 26.65 -13.72 20.20
N SER A 83 26.28 -12.45 20.05
CA SER A 83 26.66 -11.60 18.91
C SER A 83 26.87 -10.17 19.41
N GLU A 84 27.89 -9.51 18.87
CA GLU A 84 28.20 -8.10 19.14
C GLU A 84 27.25 -7.14 18.40
N TYR A 85 26.59 -7.64 17.34
CA TYR A 85 25.67 -6.87 16.49
C TYR A 85 24.25 -7.41 16.55
N ARG A 86 23.26 -6.51 16.45
CA ARG A 86 21.84 -6.85 16.34
C ARG A 86 21.46 -7.13 14.90
N LEU A 87 20.60 -8.11 14.69
CA LEU A 87 20.05 -8.48 13.41
C LEU A 87 18.96 -7.47 13.03
N ALA A 88 19.11 -6.89 11.84
CA ALA A 88 18.27 -5.80 11.37
C ALA A 88 17.87 -6.06 9.91
N PHE A 89 16.58 -5.90 9.60
CA PHE A 89 16.01 -6.18 8.28
C PHE A 89 15.64 -4.88 7.57
N ALA A 90 16.18 -4.67 6.37
CA ALA A 90 15.85 -3.50 5.56
C ALA A 90 14.44 -3.61 4.99
N ILE A 91 13.66 -2.54 5.15
CA ILE A 91 12.29 -2.41 4.70
C ILE A 91 12.21 -1.21 3.76
N ASN A 92 11.60 -1.40 2.61
CA ASN A 92 11.31 -0.32 1.68
C ASN A 92 9.84 0.14 1.81
N PRO A 93 9.54 1.23 2.53
CA PRO A 93 8.16 1.74 2.64
C PRO A 93 7.63 2.30 1.31
N GLY A 94 8.49 2.53 0.32
CA GLY A 94 8.13 2.97 -1.02
C GLY A 94 7.23 1.98 -1.76
N ILE A 95 7.37 0.68 -1.49
CA ILE A 95 6.51 -0.35 -2.10
C ILE A 95 5.04 -0.25 -1.65
N LEU A 96 4.74 0.55 -0.62
CA LEU A 96 3.41 0.74 -0.07
C LEU A 96 2.88 2.14 -0.35
N SER A 97 3.75 3.14 -0.22
CA SER A 97 3.37 4.55 -0.36
C SER A 97 3.25 5.03 -1.81
N TYR A 98 3.60 4.21 -2.82
CA TYR A 98 3.39 4.54 -4.24
C TYR A 98 1.90 4.69 -4.61
N SER A 99 0.99 4.23 -3.74
CA SER A 99 -0.44 4.53 -3.83
C SER A 99 -0.74 6.03 -3.84
N LEU A 100 0.10 6.85 -3.19
CA LEU A 100 -0.07 8.30 -3.08
C LEU A 100 0.19 9.05 -4.40
N PRO A 101 1.36 8.92 -5.08
CA PRO A 101 1.57 9.57 -6.36
C PRO A 101 0.58 9.07 -7.41
N PHE A 102 0.20 7.79 -7.37
CA PHE A 102 -0.81 7.25 -8.28
C PHE A 102 -2.20 7.87 -8.04
N TYR A 103 -2.64 7.98 -6.78
CA TYR A 103 -3.85 8.72 -6.43
C TYR A 103 -3.79 10.19 -6.86
N ALA A 104 -2.65 10.86 -6.62
CA ALA A 104 -2.45 12.25 -7.00
C ALA A 104 -2.59 12.46 -8.51
N THR A 105 -1.98 11.58 -9.32
CA THR A 105 -2.13 11.58 -10.77
C THR A 105 -3.61 11.53 -11.17
N LEU A 106 -4.37 10.56 -10.65
CA LEU A 106 -5.79 10.42 -10.99
C LEU A 106 -6.60 11.63 -10.53
N TYR A 107 -6.36 12.10 -9.32
CA TYR A 107 -7.07 13.23 -8.72
C TYR A 107 -6.87 14.51 -9.53
N PHE A 108 -5.62 14.89 -9.83
CA PHE A 108 -5.31 16.11 -10.57
C PHE A 108 -5.61 16.01 -12.05
N ALA A 109 -5.60 14.80 -12.62
CA ALA A 109 -6.00 14.60 -13.99
C ALA A 109 -7.50 14.81 -14.21
N THR A 110 -8.33 14.68 -13.17
CA THR A 110 -9.78 14.70 -13.32
C THR A 110 -10.32 16.12 -13.49
N PRO A 111 -11.05 16.40 -14.59
CA PRO A 111 -11.67 17.70 -14.80
C PRO A 111 -12.73 18.02 -13.72
N GLY A 112 -12.66 19.22 -13.14
CA GLY A 112 -13.66 19.72 -12.19
C GLY A 112 -13.07 20.62 -11.09
N LYS A 113 -13.92 21.37 -10.39
CA LYS A 113 -13.51 22.20 -9.25
C LYS A 113 -13.41 21.34 -8.00
N ARG A 114 -12.24 20.75 -7.76
CA ARG A 114 -11.94 20.01 -6.52
C ARG A 114 -10.84 20.72 -5.75
N GLY A 115 -11.12 21.05 -4.50
CA GLY A 115 -10.18 21.79 -3.66
C GLY A 115 -9.09 20.90 -3.07
N VAL A 116 -8.01 21.52 -2.60
CA VAL A 116 -6.89 20.84 -1.92
C VAL A 116 -7.36 20.00 -0.72
N ILE A 117 -8.43 20.41 -0.03
CA ILE A 117 -8.99 19.68 1.11
C ILE A 117 -9.44 18.26 0.74
N SER A 118 -10.07 18.06 -0.43
CA SER A 118 -10.49 16.73 -0.90
C SER A 118 -9.31 15.84 -1.29
N PHE A 119 -8.23 16.46 -1.78
CA PHE A 119 -6.98 15.74 -2.03
C PHE A 119 -6.38 15.24 -0.71
N VAL A 120 -6.23 16.14 0.27
CA VAL A 120 -5.67 15.82 1.59
C VAL A 120 -6.50 14.76 2.32
N SER A 121 -7.83 14.85 2.29
CA SER A 121 -8.68 13.83 2.90
C SER A 121 -8.47 12.46 2.26
N GLY A 122 -8.27 12.39 0.95
CA GLY A 122 -7.93 11.15 0.26
C GLY A 122 -6.59 10.58 0.70
N VAL A 123 -5.55 11.41 0.82
CA VAL A 123 -4.24 11.00 1.36
C VAL A 123 -4.38 10.45 2.78
N LEU A 124 -5.18 11.11 3.64
CA LEU A 124 -5.44 10.64 5.00
C LEU A 124 -6.15 9.28 5.03
N VAL A 125 -7.03 8.98 4.06
CA VAL A 125 -7.68 7.67 3.95
C VAL A 125 -6.69 6.58 3.51
N LEU A 126 -5.71 6.90 2.67
CA LEU A 126 -4.67 5.95 2.25
C LEU A 126 -3.64 5.69 3.36
N TYR A 127 -3.48 6.60 4.32
CA TYR A 127 -2.44 6.52 5.35
C TYR A 127 -2.55 5.28 6.26
N PRO A 128 -3.73 4.92 6.80
CA PRO A 128 -3.91 3.66 7.53
C PRO A 128 -3.53 2.42 6.71
N LEU A 129 -3.77 2.43 5.39
CA LEU A 129 -3.41 1.31 4.52
C LEU A 129 -1.90 1.18 4.37
N ILE A 130 -1.17 2.30 4.31
CA ILE A 130 0.31 2.29 4.32
C ILE A 130 0.81 1.73 5.65
N LEU A 131 0.24 2.14 6.79
CA LEU A 131 0.60 1.62 8.11
C LEU A 131 0.38 0.10 8.19
N VAL A 132 -0.81 -0.38 7.83
CA VAL A 132 -1.15 -1.81 7.77
C VAL A 132 -0.18 -2.56 6.85
N GLY A 133 0.18 -1.95 5.71
CA GLY A 133 1.19 -2.48 4.82
C GLY A 133 2.56 -2.63 5.49
N ILE A 134 3.04 -1.61 6.20
CA ILE A 134 4.35 -1.65 6.88
C ILE A 134 4.35 -2.78 7.92
N LEU A 135 3.29 -2.89 8.72
CA LEU A 135 3.12 -3.98 9.67
C LEU A 135 3.18 -5.36 8.99
N SER A 136 2.52 -5.51 7.84
CA SER A 136 2.55 -6.77 7.08
C SER A 136 3.96 -7.12 6.58
N VAL A 137 4.74 -6.12 6.14
CA VAL A 137 6.13 -6.33 5.70
C VAL A 137 7.00 -6.73 6.88
N CYS A 138 6.91 -6.02 8.00
CA CYS A 138 7.65 -6.37 9.22
C CYS A 138 7.33 -7.80 9.68
N MET A 139 6.05 -8.17 9.76
CA MET A 139 5.64 -9.52 10.15
C MET A 139 6.19 -10.58 9.19
N LYS A 140 6.22 -10.29 7.88
CA LYS A 140 6.84 -11.18 6.89
C LYS A 140 8.33 -11.35 7.14
N GLU A 141 9.07 -10.27 7.40
CA GLU A 141 10.51 -10.33 7.69
C GLU A 141 10.78 -11.15 8.95
N LEU A 142 10.02 -10.94 10.03
CA LEU A 142 10.15 -11.73 11.26
C LEU A 142 9.87 -13.21 11.01
N MET A 143 8.78 -13.52 10.30
CA MET A 143 8.40 -14.90 9.99
C MET A 143 9.46 -15.63 9.15
N ILE A 144 9.98 -15.00 8.10
CA ILE A 144 10.92 -15.65 7.19
C ILE A 144 12.31 -15.77 7.80
N ASN A 145 12.81 -14.72 8.46
CA ASN A 145 14.20 -14.69 8.91
C ASN A 145 14.38 -15.26 10.32
N LEU A 146 13.41 -15.09 11.21
CA LEU A 146 13.48 -15.65 12.57
C LEU A 146 12.81 -17.02 12.68
N GLY A 147 11.87 -17.34 11.78
CA GLY A 147 11.20 -18.63 11.72
C GLY A 147 10.59 -19.02 13.07
N GLY A 148 10.99 -20.17 13.59
CA GLY A 148 10.50 -20.69 14.87
C GLY A 148 10.73 -19.74 16.06
N GLN A 149 11.80 -18.94 16.06
CA GLN A 149 12.05 -17.99 17.15
C GLN A 149 10.98 -16.90 17.27
N PHE A 150 10.34 -16.55 16.15
CA PHE A 150 9.19 -15.64 16.14
C PHE A 150 7.86 -16.41 16.25
N MET A 151 7.71 -17.51 15.52
CA MET A 151 6.44 -18.23 15.39
C MET A 151 6.05 -19.05 16.64
N GLU A 152 7.03 -19.50 17.43
CA GLU A 152 6.83 -20.40 18.58
C GLU A 152 7.03 -19.69 19.92
N GLN A 153 7.02 -18.36 19.93
CA GLN A 153 7.22 -17.58 21.15
C GLN A 153 6.08 -17.82 22.17
N PRO A 154 6.41 -18.08 23.45
CA PRO A 154 5.41 -18.38 24.47
C PRO A 154 4.63 -17.12 24.88
N GLY A 155 3.31 -17.26 25.05
CA GLY A 155 2.47 -16.23 25.68
C GLY A 155 2.11 -15.02 24.80
N VAL A 156 2.47 -15.02 23.52
CA VAL A 156 2.11 -13.96 22.56
C VAL A 156 1.38 -14.58 21.36
N PHE A 157 0.30 -13.94 20.93
CA PHE A 157 -0.42 -14.37 19.74
C PHE A 157 0.36 -14.00 18.48
N VAL A 158 0.69 -15.02 17.67
CA VAL A 158 1.28 -14.85 16.34
C VAL A 158 0.37 -15.54 15.32
N PRO A 159 -0.11 -14.83 14.29
CA PRO A 159 -0.88 -15.47 13.22
C PRO A 159 -0.07 -16.57 12.52
N ASN A 160 -0.73 -17.63 12.04
CA ASN A 160 -0.07 -18.67 11.24
C ASN A 160 0.66 -18.03 10.05
N GLY A 161 1.82 -18.59 9.68
CA GLY A 161 2.63 -18.06 8.58
C GLY A 161 1.90 -17.93 7.24
N THR A 162 0.90 -18.77 6.96
CA THR A 162 0.05 -18.62 5.76
C THR A 162 -0.76 -17.32 5.80
N VAL A 163 -1.30 -16.96 6.97
CA VAL A 163 -2.04 -15.72 7.16
C VAL A 163 -1.11 -14.52 7.00
N ILE A 164 0.10 -14.58 7.57
CA ILE A 164 1.12 -13.53 7.42
C ILE A 164 1.50 -13.36 5.95
N ALA A 165 1.74 -14.46 5.23
CA ALA A 165 2.11 -14.44 3.82
C ALA A 165 1.00 -13.85 2.93
N LEU A 166 -0.26 -14.26 3.13
CA LEU A 166 -1.41 -13.72 2.39
C LEU A 166 -1.63 -12.24 2.72
N PHE A 167 -1.51 -11.86 3.99
CA PHE A 167 -1.65 -10.49 4.44
C PHE A 167 -0.58 -9.58 3.82
N TYR A 168 0.67 -10.03 3.78
CA TYR A 168 1.75 -9.34 3.06
C TYR A 168 1.45 -9.21 1.56
N GLN A 169 1.08 -10.31 0.89
CA GLN A 169 0.78 -10.30 -0.55
C GLN A 169 -0.36 -9.34 -0.89
N LEU A 170 -1.45 -9.35 -0.10
CA LEU A 170 -2.57 -8.44 -0.26
C LEU A 170 -2.11 -6.98 -0.16
N ASN A 171 -1.34 -6.65 0.87
CA ASN A 171 -0.93 -5.28 1.15
C ASN A 171 0.17 -4.75 0.23
N VAL A 172 0.95 -5.62 -0.40
CA VAL A 172 2.01 -5.22 -1.34
C VAL A 172 1.52 -5.22 -2.79
N LEU A 173 0.72 -6.20 -3.19
CA LEU A 173 0.32 -6.38 -4.59
C LEU A 173 -1.01 -5.71 -4.94
N ILE A 174 -2.00 -5.78 -4.05
CA ILE A 174 -3.37 -5.36 -4.37
C ILE A 174 -3.64 -3.98 -3.82
N VAL A 175 -3.47 -3.78 -2.50
CA VAL A 175 -3.87 -2.54 -1.82
C VAL A 175 -3.25 -1.29 -2.45
N PRO A 176 -1.94 -1.20 -2.73
CA PRO A 176 -1.35 0.05 -3.17
C PRO A 176 -1.76 0.44 -4.61
N SER A 177 -2.24 -0.53 -5.41
CA SER A 177 -2.76 -0.30 -6.75
C SER A 177 -4.28 -0.05 -6.77
N VAL A 178 -5.04 -0.84 -6.02
CA VAL A 178 -6.51 -0.81 -6.06
C VAL A 178 -7.10 0.28 -5.17
N ALA A 179 -6.60 0.45 -3.95
CA ALA A 179 -7.12 1.45 -3.01
C ALA A 179 -7.15 2.88 -3.59
N PRO A 180 -6.08 3.40 -4.23
CA PRO A 180 -6.12 4.74 -4.82
C PRO A 180 -7.15 4.86 -5.96
N ILE A 181 -7.38 3.81 -6.75
CA ILE A 181 -8.41 3.80 -7.81
C ILE A 181 -9.80 3.83 -7.19
N CYS A 182 -10.07 2.98 -6.20
CA CYS A 182 -11.37 2.93 -5.52
C CYS A 182 -11.68 4.27 -4.84
N LEU A 183 -10.71 4.85 -4.13
CA LEU A 183 -10.84 6.14 -3.49
C LEU A 183 -11.09 7.25 -4.52
N TRP A 184 -10.31 7.28 -5.59
CA TRP A 184 -10.50 8.24 -6.68
C TRP A 184 -11.87 8.10 -7.34
N ALA A 185 -12.31 6.87 -7.65
CA ALA A 185 -13.59 6.59 -8.27
C ALA A 185 -14.75 7.04 -7.37
N TRP A 186 -14.64 6.79 -6.07
CA TRP A 186 -15.60 7.25 -5.08
C TRP A 186 -15.66 8.78 -4.99
N GLN A 187 -14.52 9.47 -4.92
CA GLN A 187 -14.47 10.94 -4.92
C GLN A 187 -14.90 11.56 -6.26
N SER A 188 -14.76 10.81 -7.35
CA SER A 188 -15.07 11.26 -8.71
C SER A 188 -16.44 10.86 -9.22
N ARG A 189 -17.25 10.17 -8.40
CA ARG A 189 -18.52 9.57 -8.84
C ARG A 189 -19.49 10.54 -9.52
N ASP A 190 -19.44 11.81 -9.13
CA ASP A 190 -20.36 12.84 -9.60
C ASP A 190 -19.86 13.56 -10.86
N THR A 191 -18.65 13.29 -11.36
CA THR A 191 -18.15 13.92 -12.57
C THR A 191 -18.63 13.24 -13.85
N GLU A 192 -18.71 14.03 -14.92
CA GLU A 192 -19.10 13.55 -16.25
C GLU A 192 -18.19 12.43 -16.76
N LEU A 193 -16.93 12.41 -16.31
CA LEU A 193 -15.96 11.38 -16.66
C LEU A 193 -16.38 9.98 -16.17
N ILE A 194 -16.72 9.83 -14.88
CA ILE A 194 -17.15 8.54 -14.33
C ILE A 194 -18.51 8.13 -14.90
N ARG A 195 -19.42 9.10 -15.10
CA ARG A 195 -20.72 8.84 -15.74
C ARG A 195 -20.57 8.37 -17.19
N GLY A 196 -19.60 8.91 -17.95
CA GLY A 196 -19.27 8.45 -19.29
C GLY A 196 -18.69 7.02 -19.29
N LEU A 197 -17.80 6.73 -18.34
CA LEU A 197 -17.18 5.41 -18.18
C LEU A 197 -18.20 4.33 -17.80
N LEU A 198 -19.15 4.65 -16.93
CA LEU A 198 -20.27 3.76 -16.55
C LEU A 198 -21.21 3.45 -17.73
N LYS A 199 -21.40 4.40 -18.66
CA LYS A 199 -22.20 4.17 -19.88
C LYS A 199 -21.51 3.25 -20.90
N LEU A 200 -20.18 3.17 -20.84
CA LEU A 200 -19.37 2.30 -21.70
C LEU A 200 -19.29 0.85 -21.18
N LEU A 201 -19.63 0.61 -19.91
CA LEU A 201 -19.77 -0.76 -19.41
C LEU A 201 -20.99 -1.39 -20.08
N PRO A 202 -20.85 -2.52 -20.79
CA PRO A 202 -21.99 -3.20 -21.39
C PRO A 202 -22.96 -3.57 -20.27
N ALA A 203 -24.22 -3.14 -20.40
CA ALA A 203 -25.28 -3.66 -19.56
C ALA A 203 -25.24 -5.19 -19.72
N THR A 204 -25.09 -5.91 -18.61
CA THR A 204 -25.13 -7.37 -18.59
C THR A 204 -26.34 -7.81 -19.40
N GLU A 205 -26.08 -8.45 -20.54
CA GLU A 205 -27.10 -8.99 -21.43
C GLU A 205 -27.92 -10.00 -20.63
N HIS A 206 -29.08 -9.58 -20.11
CA HIS A 206 -30.13 -10.52 -19.76
C HIS A 206 -30.62 -11.11 -21.08
N THR A 207 -30.03 -12.23 -21.49
CA THR A 207 -30.55 -13.06 -22.57
C THR A 207 -31.91 -13.60 -22.11
N PRO A 208 -33.06 -13.17 -22.69
CA PRO A 208 -34.32 -13.83 -22.42
C PRO A 208 -34.31 -15.14 -23.19
N ALA A 209 -34.48 -16.25 -22.47
CA ALA A 209 -34.61 -17.60 -23.01
C ALA A 209 -35.96 -17.82 -23.70
N ASP A 210 -36.34 -16.98 -24.66
CA ASP A 210 -37.61 -17.07 -25.41
C ASP A 210 -37.36 -17.20 -26.93
N ARG A 211 -36.51 -18.16 -27.32
CA ARG A 211 -36.35 -18.54 -28.74
C ARG A 211 -36.60 -20.04 -29.01
N PHE A 212 -37.47 -20.66 -28.21
CA PHE A 212 -37.94 -22.03 -28.44
C PHE A 212 -39.46 -22.15 -28.24
N ARG A 213 -40.22 -21.25 -28.85
CA ARG A 213 -41.63 -21.47 -29.18
C ARG A 213 -41.92 -20.68 -30.46
N ASP A 214 -41.91 -21.40 -31.58
CA ASP A 214 -42.88 -21.34 -32.68
C ASP A 214 -42.37 -22.17 -33.86
#